data_AF-A0A1J8PZZ2-F1
#
_entry.id   AF-A0A1J8PZZ2-F1
#
_cell.length_a   1.000
_cell.length_b   1.000
_cell.length_c   1.000
_cell.angle_alpha   90.00
_cell.angle_beta   90.00
_cell.angle_gamma   90.00
#
_symmetry.space_group_name_H-M   'P 1'
#
loop_
_entity.id
_entity.type
_entity.pdbx_description
1 polymer ?
#
loop_
_entity_poly.entity_id
_entity_poly.type
_entity_poly.pdbx_seq_one_letter_code
_entity_poly.pdbx_strand_id
1 'polypeptide(L)'
;MTSAGEKQHYSLALVKQLFNHLPPDMMVGLLYDIGCQLERSCRKWSLLDDSILSRIIFGISVFHAYSHQWPCQIVYHPQKHAGFGLSDGEGCERLWSALKHLIPVLQVSGYHQQLFVLDVQVRYLDLKSLDASGQWLARKWMLCQKKKKIALEGLRELGTDDDIL
;
A
#
# COMPACT_ATOMS: atom_id res chain seq x y z
N MET A 1 -0.47 6.56 27.07
CA MET A 1 -0.06 6.66 25.64
C MET A 1 -0.17 8.11 25.23
N THR A 2 0.95 8.84 25.13
CA THR A 2 0.99 10.30 24.84
C THR A 2 1.42 10.61 23.40
N SER A 3 1.59 9.59 22.56
CA SER A 3 1.82 9.80 21.13
C SER A 3 0.49 10.05 20.45
N ALA A 4 0.36 11.17 19.74
CA ALA A 4 -0.62 11.31 18.66
C ALA A 4 -0.51 10.07 17.74
N GLY A 5 -1.64 9.64 17.17
CA GLY A 5 -1.77 8.39 16.40
C GLY A 5 -0.87 8.33 15.17
N GLU A 6 -1.43 8.01 14.02
CA GLU A 6 -0.64 7.87 12.80
C GLU A 6 -0.01 9.20 12.36
N LYS A 7 1.29 9.18 11.99
CA LYS A 7 2.08 10.41 11.75
C LYS A 7 2.60 10.50 10.33
N GLN A 8 2.32 11.65 9.69
CA GLN A 8 2.73 11.94 8.31
C GLN A 8 4.25 12.06 8.11
N HIS A 9 5.03 12.47 9.12
CA HIS A 9 6.46 12.72 8.89
C HIS A 9 7.27 11.46 8.58
N TYR A 10 6.86 10.30 9.11
CA TYR A 10 7.52 9.03 8.79
C TYR A 10 7.28 8.64 7.33
N SER A 11 6.04 8.72 6.86
CA SER A 11 5.73 8.44 5.46
C SER A 11 6.41 9.43 4.51
N LEU A 12 6.45 10.72 4.84
CA LEU A 12 7.17 11.72 4.05
C LEU A 12 8.68 11.42 3.93
N ALA A 13 9.33 11.05 5.03
CA ALA A 13 10.76 10.71 5.00
C ALA A 13 11.03 9.47 4.14
N LEU A 14 10.18 8.44 4.27
CA LEU A 14 10.28 7.21 3.46
C LEU A 14 10.03 7.47 1.99
N VAL A 15 9.02 8.27 1.65
CA VAL A 15 8.71 8.66 0.26
C VAL A 15 9.87 9.43 -0.34
N LYS A 16 10.41 10.45 0.35
CA LYS A 16 11.59 11.19 -0.15
C LYS A 16 12.77 10.26 -0.41
N GLN A 17 13.06 9.36 0.55
CA GLN A 17 14.16 8.42 0.39
C GLN A 17 13.92 7.46 -0.77
N LEU A 18 12.71 6.95 -0.94
CA LEU A 18 12.36 6.08 -2.06
C LEU A 18 12.61 6.78 -3.40
N PHE A 19 12.10 8.00 -3.58
CA PHE A 19 12.20 8.74 -4.83
C PHE A 19 13.63 9.12 -5.22
N ASN A 20 14.56 9.21 -4.27
CA ASN A 20 16.00 9.37 -4.56
C ASN A 20 16.60 8.17 -5.32
N HIS A 21 15.97 7.00 -5.26
CA HIS A 21 16.44 5.76 -5.89
C HIS A 21 15.56 5.29 -7.05
N LEU A 22 14.49 6.02 -7.37
CA LEU A 22 13.60 5.66 -8.47
C LEU A 22 13.95 6.42 -9.76
N PRO A 23 13.76 5.80 -10.94
CA PRO A 23 13.83 6.49 -12.22
C PRO A 23 12.93 7.74 -12.27
N PRO A 24 13.29 8.79 -13.04
CA PRO A 24 12.56 10.05 -13.08
C PRO A 24 11.13 9.93 -13.63
N ASP A 25 10.84 8.88 -14.40
CA ASP A 25 9.58 8.59 -15.09
C ASP A 25 8.69 7.58 -14.36
N MET A 26 9.17 6.97 -13.27
CA MET A 26 8.43 5.94 -12.55
C MET A 26 7.26 6.53 -11.75
N MET A 27 6.04 6.09 -12.06
CA MET A 27 4.83 6.36 -11.27
C MET A 27 4.75 5.41 -10.06
N VAL A 28 4.32 5.92 -8.91
CA VAL A 28 4.22 5.15 -7.66
C VAL A 28 2.81 5.26 -7.08
N GLY A 29 2.17 4.11 -6.85
CA GLY A 29 0.96 4.03 -6.03
C GLY A 29 1.31 3.96 -4.54
N LEU A 30 0.90 4.94 -3.75
CA LEU A 30 1.12 5.00 -2.31
C LEU A 30 -0.19 4.69 -1.57
N LEU A 31 -0.26 3.53 -0.93
CA LEU A 31 -1.35 3.16 -0.03
C LEU A 31 -0.96 3.49 1.41
N TYR A 32 -1.74 4.34 2.05
CA TYR A 32 -1.53 4.76 3.43
C TYR A 32 -2.87 5.02 4.10
N ASP A 33 -3.03 4.66 5.37
CA ASP A 33 -4.33 4.74 6.04
C ASP A 33 -4.86 6.17 6.05
N ILE A 34 -4.00 7.14 6.37
CA ILE A 34 -4.30 8.58 6.23
C ILE A 34 -3.84 9.17 4.89
N GLY A 35 -3.82 8.37 3.82
CA GLY A 35 -3.35 8.78 2.48
C GLY A 35 -4.04 10.04 1.94
N CYS A 36 -5.35 10.19 2.17
CA CYS A 36 -6.08 11.39 1.76
C CYS A 36 -5.66 12.66 2.53
N GLN A 37 -5.33 12.51 3.82
CA GLN A 37 -4.83 13.63 4.62
C GLN A 37 -3.39 13.97 4.24
N LEU A 38 -2.59 12.95 3.93
CA LEU A 38 -1.21 13.11 3.48
C LEU A 38 -1.16 13.88 2.16
N GLU A 39 -1.94 13.47 1.15
CA GLU A 39 -2.00 14.19 -0.13
C GLU A 39 -2.39 15.67 0.08
N ARG A 40 -3.46 15.91 0.84
CA ARG A 40 -3.93 17.26 1.15
C ARG A 40 -2.82 18.09 1.82
N SER A 41 -2.07 17.49 2.73
CA SER A 41 -0.99 18.17 3.47
C SER A 41 0.20 18.47 2.56
N CYS A 42 0.58 17.54 1.68
CA CYS A 42 1.60 17.75 0.66
C CYS A 42 1.25 18.91 -0.27
N ARG A 43 0.02 18.95 -0.79
CA ARG A 43 -0.44 20.02 -1.69
C ARG A 43 -0.56 21.38 -0.99
N LYS A 44 -0.99 21.40 0.27
CA LYS A 44 -1.20 22.65 1.01
C LYS A 44 0.09 23.30 1.48
N TRP A 45 1.07 22.49 1.89
CA TRP A 45 2.28 22.96 2.56
C TRP A 45 3.56 22.69 1.76
N SER A 46 3.45 22.19 0.53
CA SER A 46 4.59 21.85 -0.33
C SER A 46 5.61 20.94 0.38
N LEU A 47 5.11 19.88 1.06
CA LEU A 47 5.96 18.98 1.85
C LEU A 47 6.84 18.06 0.98
N LEU A 48 6.40 17.82 -0.26
CA LEU A 48 7.10 17.10 -1.31
C LEU A 48 7.23 18.02 -2.52
N ASP A 49 8.34 17.91 -3.23
CA ASP A 49 8.55 18.64 -4.48
C ASP A 49 7.52 18.21 -5.52
N ASP A 50 7.12 19.13 -6.40
CA ASP A 50 6.12 18.86 -7.44
C ASP A 50 6.56 17.75 -8.41
N SER A 51 7.88 17.59 -8.61
CA SER A 51 8.46 16.48 -9.39
C SER A 51 8.18 15.11 -8.77
N ILE A 52 8.13 15.02 -7.45
CA ILE A 52 7.76 13.79 -6.71
C ILE A 52 6.24 13.66 -6.69
N LEU A 53 5.53 14.74 -6.34
CA LEU A 53 4.09 14.70 -6.10
C LEU A 53 3.30 14.35 -7.35
N SER A 54 3.71 14.84 -8.52
CA SER A 54 3.10 14.51 -9.83
C SER A 54 3.22 13.03 -10.21
N ARG A 55 4.13 12.31 -9.56
CA ARG A 55 4.40 10.89 -9.79
C ARG A 55 3.78 9.95 -8.76
N ILE A 56 3.07 10.49 -7.77
CA ILE A 56 2.42 9.70 -6.73
C ILE A 56 0.92 9.65 -6.99
N ILE A 57 0.39 8.43 -6.99
CA ILE A 57 -1.03 8.16 -6.89
C ILE A 57 -1.32 7.80 -5.43
N PHE A 58 -2.12 8.59 -4.73
CA PHE A 58 -2.49 8.33 -3.34
C PHE A 58 -3.71 7.42 -3.27
N GLY A 59 -3.67 6.46 -2.34
CA GLY A 59 -4.80 5.62 -2.00
C GLY A 59 -4.80 5.26 -0.52
N ILE A 60 -5.90 4.67 -0.06
CA ILE A 60 -6.09 4.17 1.30
C ILE A 60 -6.25 2.65 1.22
N SER A 61 -5.80 1.86 2.19
CA SER A 61 -6.09 0.42 2.19
C SER A 61 -7.59 0.16 2.03
N VAL A 62 -7.98 -0.97 1.42
CA VAL A 62 -9.39 -1.27 1.13
C VAL A 62 -10.23 -1.28 2.41
N PHE A 63 -9.70 -1.81 3.50
CA PHE A 63 -10.40 -1.83 4.78
C PHE A 63 -10.49 -0.42 5.39
N HIS A 64 -9.38 0.31 5.38
CA HIS A 64 -9.31 1.65 5.95
C HIS A 64 -10.12 2.68 5.15
N ALA A 65 -10.33 2.50 3.85
CA ALA A 65 -11.13 3.44 3.06
C ALA A 65 -12.54 3.63 3.64
N TYR A 66 -13.17 2.57 4.16
CA TYR A 66 -14.51 2.62 4.74
C TYR A 66 -14.62 3.38 6.07
N SER A 67 -13.51 3.55 6.81
CA SER A 67 -13.50 4.38 8.02
C SER A 67 -13.36 5.88 7.71
N HIS A 68 -13.18 6.25 6.43
CA HIS A 68 -13.09 7.64 6.00
C HIS A 68 -14.43 8.17 5.48
N GLN A 69 -14.49 9.50 5.29
CA GLN A 69 -15.65 10.19 4.74
C GLN A 69 -15.99 9.66 3.33
N TRP A 70 -17.27 9.74 2.96
CA TRP A 70 -17.77 9.23 1.68
C TRP A 70 -16.98 9.69 0.44
N PRO A 71 -16.54 10.96 0.31
CA PRO A 71 -15.68 11.35 -0.82
C PRO A 71 -14.35 10.58 -0.88
N CYS A 72 -13.77 10.26 0.28
CA CYS A 72 -12.52 9.49 0.33
C CYS A 72 -12.70 8.06 -0.18
N GLN A 73 -13.86 7.44 0.09
CA GLN A 73 -14.21 6.10 -0.39
C GLN A 73 -14.40 6.01 -1.91
N ILE A 74 -14.54 7.16 -2.58
CA ILE A 74 -14.67 7.23 -4.04
C ILE A 74 -13.31 7.51 -4.65
N VAL A 75 -12.63 8.55 -4.16
CA VAL A 75 -11.40 9.07 -4.76
C VAL A 75 -10.17 8.20 -4.43
N TYR A 76 -10.06 7.71 -3.19
CA TYR A 76 -8.84 7.05 -2.71
C TYR A 76 -8.98 5.53 -2.56
N HIS A 77 -10.13 4.97 -2.91
CA HIS A 77 -10.34 3.52 -2.79
C HIS A 77 -9.55 2.79 -3.90
N PRO A 78 -8.64 1.85 -3.58
CA PRO A 78 -7.71 1.28 -4.55
C PRO A 78 -8.40 0.58 -5.71
N GLN A 79 -9.53 -0.08 -5.45
CA GLN A 79 -10.29 -0.79 -6.50
C GLN A 79 -11.06 0.17 -7.44
N LYS A 80 -11.14 1.46 -7.11
CA LYS A 80 -11.76 2.50 -7.94
C LYS A 80 -10.72 3.41 -8.59
N HIS A 81 -9.44 3.18 -8.34
CA HIS A 81 -8.35 3.99 -8.83
C HIS A 81 -7.44 3.15 -9.72
N ALA A 82 -7.24 3.58 -10.96
CA ALA A 82 -6.33 2.93 -11.89
C ALA A 82 -4.92 2.84 -11.30
N GLY A 83 -4.23 1.72 -11.55
CA GLY A 83 -2.86 1.46 -11.10
C GLY A 83 -2.71 0.52 -9.90
N PHE A 84 -3.68 0.46 -8.98
CA PHE A 84 -3.59 -0.44 -7.81
C PHE A 84 -4.09 -1.86 -8.08
N GLY A 85 -4.87 -2.06 -9.14
CA GLY A 85 -5.46 -3.35 -9.49
C GLY A 85 -6.31 -3.93 -8.35
N LEU A 86 -6.00 -5.15 -7.93
CA LEU A 86 -6.69 -5.86 -6.84
C LEU A 86 -5.90 -5.85 -5.52
N SER A 87 -4.98 -4.90 -5.36
CA SER A 87 -4.25 -4.74 -4.10
C SER A 87 -5.19 -4.28 -2.99
N ASP A 88 -5.04 -4.85 -1.80
CA ASP A 88 -5.82 -4.46 -0.62
C ASP A 88 -5.11 -3.42 0.25
N GLY A 89 -3.82 -3.19 0.03
CA GLY A 89 -3.00 -2.27 0.80
C GLY A 89 -2.47 -2.84 2.12
N GLU A 90 -2.77 -4.09 2.46
CA GLU A 90 -2.48 -4.69 3.76
C GLU A 90 -1.08 -5.34 3.82
N GLY A 91 -0.11 -4.76 3.11
CA GLY A 91 1.24 -5.36 2.98
C GLY A 91 2.04 -5.26 4.27
N CYS A 92 2.03 -4.07 4.88
CA CYS A 92 2.75 -3.77 6.12
C CYS A 92 2.20 -4.57 7.31
N GLU A 93 0.89 -4.77 7.37
CA GLU A 93 0.17 -5.48 8.41
C GLU A 93 0.49 -6.97 8.39
N ARG A 94 0.64 -7.56 7.18
CA ARG A 94 1.08 -8.94 7.01
C ARG A 94 2.51 -9.13 7.48
N LEU A 95 3.41 -8.22 7.10
CA LEU A 95 4.79 -8.24 7.58
C LEU A 95 4.84 -8.11 9.10
N TRP A 96 4.11 -7.14 9.65
CA TRP A 96 4.00 -6.94 11.10
C TRP A 96 3.48 -8.21 11.80
N SER A 97 2.42 -8.83 11.28
CA SER A 97 1.88 -10.07 11.84
C SER A 97 2.90 -11.21 11.83
N ALA A 98 3.78 -11.27 10.83
CA ALA A 98 4.88 -12.24 10.79
C ALA A 98 5.99 -11.94 11.82
N LEU A 99 6.24 -10.66 12.09
CA LEU A 99 7.26 -10.19 13.04
C LEU A 99 6.77 -10.13 14.49
N LYS A 100 5.45 -10.15 14.74
CA LYS A 100 4.85 -9.90 16.07
C LYS A 100 5.40 -10.77 17.20
N HIS A 101 5.79 -12.00 16.89
CA HIS A 101 6.31 -12.95 17.88
C HIS A 101 7.69 -12.54 18.44
N LEU A 102 8.40 -11.65 17.74
CA LEU A 102 9.69 -11.11 18.19
C LEU A 102 9.52 -10.01 19.25
N ILE A 103 8.36 -9.38 19.33
CA ILE A 103 8.13 -8.22 20.21
C ILE A 103 8.55 -8.50 21.66
N PRO A 104 8.13 -9.60 22.32
CA PRO A 104 8.47 -9.83 23.73
C PRO A 104 9.99 -10.01 23.96
N VAL A 105 10.68 -10.65 23.03
CA VAL A 105 12.12 -10.94 23.14
C VAL A 105 12.95 -9.69 22.82
N LEU A 106 12.52 -8.92 21.83
CA LEU A 106 13.24 -7.73 21.40
C LEU A 106 13.09 -6.56 22.36
N GLN A 107 11.97 -6.44 23.09
CA GLN A 107 11.77 -5.38 24.08
C GLN A 107 12.86 -5.31 25.16
N VAL A 108 13.44 -6.45 25.53
CA VAL A 108 14.52 -6.54 26.53
C VAL A 108 15.92 -6.58 25.92
N SER A 109 16.02 -6.60 24.59
CA SER A 109 17.28 -6.67 23.85
C SER A 109 17.88 -5.28 23.59
N GLY A 110 19.20 -5.19 23.48
CA GLY A 110 19.89 -3.96 23.08
C GLY A 110 19.62 -3.58 21.60
N TYR A 111 19.80 -2.31 21.27
CA TYR A 111 19.51 -1.74 19.95
C TYR A 111 20.10 -2.53 18.76
N HIS A 112 21.39 -2.86 18.81
CA HIS A 112 22.05 -3.59 17.73
C HIS A 112 21.51 -5.02 17.57
N GLN A 113 21.20 -5.69 18.68
CA GLN A 113 20.58 -7.01 18.68
C GLN A 113 19.19 -6.96 18.05
N GLN A 114 18.39 -5.95 18.40
CA GLN A 114 17.05 -5.75 17.81
C GLN A 114 17.14 -5.59 16.29
N LEU A 115 18.02 -4.71 15.81
CA LEU A 115 18.22 -4.50 14.37
C LEU A 115 18.67 -5.78 13.66
N PHE A 116 19.66 -6.48 14.21
CA PHE A 116 20.17 -7.70 13.61
C PHE A 116 19.09 -8.78 13.50
N VAL A 117 18.33 -9.03 14.56
CA VAL A 117 17.26 -10.04 14.57
C VAL A 117 16.13 -9.67 13.60
N LEU A 118 15.75 -8.39 13.54
CA LEU A 118 14.75 -7.92 12.57
C LEU A 118 15.23 -8.10 11.13
N ASP A 119 16.47 -7.72 10.80
CA ASP A 119 17.04 -7.89 9.46
C ASP A 119 17.08 -9.37 9.05
N VAL A 120 17.56 -10.25 9.93
CA VAL A 120 17.60 -11.70 9.67
C VAL A 120 16.20 -12.25 9.45
N GLN A 121 15.21 -11.84 10.26
CA GLN A 121 13.84 -12.32 10.11
C GLN A 121 13.20 -11.82 8.83
N VAL A 122 13.41 -10.56 8.44
CA VAL A 122 12.90 -10.01 7.18
C VAL A 122 13.51 -10.76 5.99
N ARG A 123 14.82 -10.99 5.98
CA ARG A 123 15.48 -11.78 4.92
C ARG A 123 14.92 -13.20 4.82
N TYR A 124 14.66 -13.85 5.94
CA TYR A 124 14.02 -15.16 5.96
C TYR A 124 12.61 -15.13 5.34
N LEU A 125 11.81 -14.12 5.69
CA LEU A 125 10.47 -13.93 5.12
C LEU A 125 10.51 -13.63 3.61
N ASP A 126 11.51 -12.89 3.15
CA ASP A 126 11.72 -12.60 1.72
C ASP A 126 12.03 -13.88 0.94
N LEU A 127 12.97 -14.70 1.42
CA LEU A 127 13.30 -16.00 0.80
C LEU A 127 12.08 -16.91 0.72
N LYS A 128 11.31 -17.01 1.81
CA LYS A 128 10.09 -17.79 1.85
C LYS A 128 9.01 -17.26 0.91
N SER A 129 8.90 -15.94 0.80
CA SER A 129 7.94 -15.28 -0.10
C SER A 129 8.33 -15.49 -1.56
N LEU A 130 9.63 -15.48 -1.86
CA LEU A 130 10.17 -15.74 -3.19
C LEU A 130 9.91 -17.19 -3.62
N ASP A 131 10.14 -18.16 -2.74
CA ASP A 131 9.84 -19.57 -3.00
C ASP A 131 8.34 -19.80 -3.31
N ALA A 132 7.46 -19.15 -2.54
CA ALA A 132 6.02 -19.22 -2.74
C ALA A 132 5.48 -18.30 -3.87
N SER A 133 6.32 -17.49 -4.51
CA SER A 133 5.88 -16.40 -5.40
C SER A 133 5.15 -16.91 -6.64
N GLY A 134 5.59 -18.01 -7.25
CA GLY A 134 4.95 -18.59 -8.43
C GLY A 134 3.53 -19.07 -8.14
N GLN A 135 3.34 -19.78 -7.02
CA GLN A 135 2.01 -20.22 -6.57
C GLN A 135 1.13 -19.01 -6.19
N TRP A 136 1.72 -17.99 -5.58
CA TRP A 136 1.02 -16.75 -5.26
C TRP A 136 0.52 -16.02 -6.52
N LEU A 137 1.39 -15.86 -7.53
CA LEU A 137 1.04 -15.25 -8.81
C LEU A 137 -0.06 -16.03 -9.53
N ALA A 138 0.03 -17.36 -9.59
CA ALA A 138 -1.00 -18.20 -10.19
C ALA A 138 -2.36 -18.00 -9.53
N ARG A 139 -2.41 -17.95 -8.19
CA ARG A 139 -3.66 -17.67 -7.44
C ARG A 139 -4.20 -16.28 -7.72
N LYS A 140 -3.34 -15.25 -7.76
CA LYS A 140 -3.73 -13.87 -8.06
C LYS A 140 -4.26 -13.72 -9.48
N TRP A 141 -3.63 -14.39 -10.45
CA TRP A 141 -4.11 -14.45 -11.84
C TRP A 141 -5.51 -15.06 -11.92
N MET A 142 -5.73 -16.23 -11.32
CA MET A 142 -7.04 -16.89 -11.33
C MET A 142 -8.13 -16.03 -10.68
N LEU A 143 -7.80 -15.35 -9.56
CA LEU A 143 -8.70 -14.40 -8.93
C LEU A 143 -9.06 -13.23 -9.85
N CYS A 144 -8.05 -12.68 -10.55
CA CYS A 144 -8.25 -11.60 -11.52
C CYS A 144 -9.18 -12.05 -12.66
N GLN A 145 -8.94 -13.23 -13.25
CA GLN A 145 -9.80 -13.78 -14.30
C GLN A 145 -11.24 -13.99 -13.84
N LYS A 146 -11.44 -14.51 -12.62
CA LYS A 146 -12.77 -14.66 -12.03
C LYS A 146 -13.47 -13.32 -11.86
N LYS A 147 -12.79 -12.31 -11.31
CA LYS A 147 -13.37 -10.96 -11.14
C LYS A 147 -13.66 -10.28 -12.48
N LYS A 148 -12.78 -10.43 -13.47
CA LYS A 148 -12.98 -9.92 -14.83
C LYS A 148 -14.24 -10.51 -15.45
N LYS A 149 -14.42 -11.84 -15.35
CA LYS A 149 -15.63 -12.50 -15.86
C LYS A 149 -16.91 -11.94 -15.26
N ILE A 150 -16.95 -11.80 -13.93
CA ILE A 150 -18.11 -11.22 -13.22
C ILE A 150 -18.37 -9.78 -13.66
N ALA A 151 -17.31 -8.96 -13.78
CA ALA A 151 -17.45 -7.58 -14.23
C ALA A 151 -18.02 -7.49 -15.65
N LEU A 152 -17.53 -8.31 -16.59
CA LEU A 152 -18.04 -8.36 -17.98
C LEU A 152 -19.46 -8.91 -18.08
N GLU A 153 -19.87 -9.82 -17.20
CA GLU A 153 -21.26 -10.26 -17.08
C GLU A 153 -22.16 -9.10 -16.61
N GLY A 154 -21.75 -8.38 -15.57
CA GLY A 154 -22.50 -7.21 -15.08
C GLY A 154 -22.60 -6.08 -16.10
N LEU A 155 -21.55 -5.81 -16.88
CA LEU A 155 -21.59 -4.80 -17.94
C LEU A 155 -22.58 -5.18 -19.06
N ARG A 156 -22.60 -6.46 -19.45
CA ARG A 156 -23.56 -6.97 -20.43
C ARG A 156 -25.01 -6.86 -19.95
N GLU A 157 -25.28 -7.12 -18.67
CA GLU A 157 -26.61 -6.95 -18.08
C GLU A 157 -27.08 -5.48 -18.08
N LEU A 158 -26.15 -4.54 -17.93
CA LEU A 158 -26.43 -3.10 -17.95
C LEU A 158 -26.55 -2.52 -19.37
N GLY A 159 -26.26 -3.30 -20.42
CA GLY A 159 -26.27 -2.83 -21.80
C GLY A 159 -25.28 -1.69 -22.08
N THR A 160 -24.24 -1.57 -21.26
CA THR A 160 -23.19 -0.54 -21.39
C THR A 160 -22.02 -1.13 -22.16
N ASP A 161 -21.56 -0.42 -23.20
CA ASP A 161 -20.39 -0.86 -23.98
C ASP A 161 -19.09 -0.64 -23.21
N ASP A 162 -18.08 -1.48 -23.47
CA ASP A 162 -16.77 -1.42 -22.80
C ASP A 162 -16.05 -0.08 -23.09
N ASP A 163 -16.43 0.61 -24.17
CA ASP A 163 -15.86 1.88 -24.63
C ASP A 163 -16.23 3.11 -23.76
N ILE A 164 -17.12 2.96 -22.78
CA ILE A 164 -17.59 4.06 -21.91
C ILE A 164 -16.70 4.25 -20.66
N LEU A 165 -15.85 3.28 -20.34
CA LEU A 165 -14.99 3.24 -19.14
C LEU A 165 -13.55 3.68 -19.39
#